data_AF-A0A962B7Z3-F1
#
_entry.id   AF-A0A962B7Z3-F1
#
_cell.length_a   1.000
_cell.length_b   1.000
_cell.length_c   1.000
_cell.angle_alpha   90.00
_cell.angle_beta   90.00
_cell.angle_gamma   90.00
#
_symmetry.space_group_name_H-M   'P 1'
#
loop_
_entity.id
_entity.type
_entity.pdbx_description
1 polymer ?
#
loop_
_entity_poly.entity_id
_entity_poly.type
_entity_poly.pdbx_seq_one_letter_code
_entity_poly.pdbx_strand_id
1 'polypeptide(L)'
;MHAAPVRYEIDPVHTRVWFEAGHAGFSKALGTFSRTQGAIWFDADEPSRSTVEVELSVDTLDLGDAEWNERLARKDFLWSAEHPVARFRSTRVERAGAQALRVHGVLSVRDAEVDVVLDATLNRAARHPLTLRRTIGFSGQATLSRAAFGMTSWKRLVADEVLLRVEVEARRKRGDGPDDDGDEASEDGPAQTDTTENRPALDQTAADASVTDPSATDESVASPSVGDTVNVDATKAVRADDPSPRNTNGPDAQTGNGTPVSAVRTGDEPPSPEPEDHP
;
A
#
# COMPACT_ATOMS: atom_id res chain seq x y z
N MET A 1 -0.40 28.00 24.16
CA MET A 1 0.81 27.44 23.51
C MET A 1 0.45 26.03 23.10
N HIS A 2 0.68 25.63 21.85
CA HIS A 2 0.48 24.23 21.44
C HIS A 2 1.71 23.40 21.81
N ALA A 3 1.54 22.11 22.08
CA ALA A 3 2.66 21.20 22.34
C ALA A 3 3.60 21.13 21.12
N ALA A 4 4.84 20.65 21.31
CA ALA A 4 5.67 20.28 20.17
C ALA A 4 5.17 18.95 19.58
N PRO A 5 5.26 18.72 18.25
CA PRO A 5 4.98 17.43 17.65
C PRO A 5 5.78 16.31 18.34
N VAL A 6 5.11 15.22 18.71
CA VAL A 6 5.72 14.07 19.40
C VAL A 6 6.32 13.12 18.37
N ARG A 7 7.57 12.70 18.57
CA ARG A 7 8.25 11.76 17.67
C ARG A 7 7.87 10.30 17.97
N TYR A 8 7.52 9.57 16.93
CA TYR A 8 7.27 8.14 16.91
C TYR A 8 8.18 7.49 15.87
N GLU A 9 8.82 6.38 16.24
CA GLU A 9 9.67 5.58 15.37
C GLU A 9 8.82 4.51 14.70
N ILE A 10 8.91 4.41 13.37
CA ILE A 10 8.18 3.41 12.58
C ILE A 10 8.66 2.01 12.99
N ASP A 11 7.72 1.09 13.24
CA ASP A 11 8.03 -0.30 13.55
C ASP A 11 8.17 -1.10 12.22
N PRO A 12 9.37 -1.56 11.85
CA PRO A 12 9.61 -2.26 10.59
C PRO A 12 8.96 -3.65 10.51
N VAL A 13 8.48 -4.21 11.63
CA VAL A 13 7.77 -5.50 11.68
C VAL A 13 6.28 -5.31 11.40
N HIS A 14 5.69 -4.24 11.93
CA HIS A 14 4.25 -3.94 11.84
C HIS A 14 3.92 -2.90 10.74
N THR A 15 4.90 -2.53 9.92
CA THR A 15 4.74 -1.62 8.78
C THR A 15 4.90 -2.37 7.46
N ARG A 16 4.00 -2.12 6.51
CA ARG A 16 3.96 -2.78 5.21
C ARG A 16 3.60 -1.76 4.13
N VAL A 17 4.39 -1.72 3.06
CA VAL A 17 4.00 -1.09 1.80
C VAL A 17 3.53 -2.19 0.86
N TRP A 18 2.40 -1.99 0.21
CA TRP A 18 1.81 -2.85 -0.80
C TRP A 18 1.52 -2.04 -2.05
N PHE A 19 1.63 -2.65 -3.22
CA PHE A 19 1.27 -2.03 -4.48
C PHE A 19 0.54 -3.00 -5.41
N GLU A 20 -0.24 -2.42 -6.33
CA GLU A 20 -0.79 -3.14 -7.47
C GLU A 20 -0.59 -2.36 -8.78
N ALA A 21 -0.37 -3.07 -9.88
CA ALA A 21 -0.32 -2.52 -11.23
C ALA A 21 -1.07 -3.43 -12.20
N GLY A 22 -1.88 -2.86 -13.11
CA GLY A 22 -2.62 -3.65 -14.11
C GLY A 22 -1.67 -4.42 -15.05
N HIS A 23 -1.96 -5.70 -15.28
CA HIS A 23 -1.14 -6.60 -16.11
C HIS A 23 -1.93 -7.14 -17.31
N ALA A 24 -1.53 -6.70 -18.50
CA ALA A 24 -2.03 -7.06 -19.84
C ALA A 24 -3.56 -6.99 -20.03
N GLY A 25 -4.28 -6.29 -19.15
CA GLY A 25 -5.75 -6.22 -19.13
C GLY A 25 -6.44 -7.46 -18.52
N PHE A 26 -5.69 -8.46 -18.06
CA PHE A 26 -6.25 -9.71 -17.51
C PHE A 26 -6.27 -9.74 -15.99
N SER A 27 -5.27 -9.16 -15.33
CA SER A 27 -5.12 -9.21 -13.87
C SER A 27 -4.37 -7.98 -13.35
N LYS A 28 -3.97 -8.00 -12.08
CA LYS A 28 -3.03 -7.05 -11.50
C LYS A 28 -1.82 -7.82 -10.97
N ALA A 29 -0.63 -7.31 -11.24
CA ALA A 29 0.56 -7.70 -10.50
C ALA A 29 0.47 -7.07 -9.11
N LEU A 30 0.61 -7.89 -8.07
CA LEU A 30 0.58 -7.45 -6.67
C LEU A 30 1.99 -7.62 -6.10
N GLY A 31 2.42 -6.69 -5.26
CA GLY A 31 3.71 -6.82 -4.58
C GLY A 31 3.75 -6.04 -3.27
N THR A 32 4.79 -6.30 -2.48
CA THR A 32 5.02 -5.61 -1.21
C THR A 32 6.48 -5.24 -1.03
N PHE A 33 6.70 -4.29 -0.12
CA PHE A 33 8.00 -4.04 0.49
C PHE A 33 7.83 -4.11 2.01
N SER A 34 8.82 -4.70 2.68
CA SER A 34 8.87 -4.84 4.14
C SER A 34 10.04 -4.06 4.73
N ARG A 35 10.15 -4.04 6.07
CA ARG A 35 11.24 -3.37 6.80
C ARG A 35 11.34 -1.86 6.53
N THR A 36 10.23 -1.22 6.20
CA THR A 36 10.11 0.24 6.12
C THR A 36 10.53 0.87 7.45
N GLN A 37 11.39 1.88 7.40
CA GLN A 37 11.92 2.57 8.58
C GLN A 37 11.69 4.07 8.46
N GLY A 38 11.83 4.80 9.58
CA GLY A 38 11.65 6.24 9.59
C GLY A 38 11.00 6.75 10.88
N ALA A 39 10.48 7.96 10.82
CA ALA A 39 9.82 8.60 11.96
C ALA A 39 8.65 9.50 11.53
N ILE A 40 7.66 9.57 12.42
CA ILE A 40 6.52 10.47 12.34
C ILE A 40 6.62 11.43 13.53
N TRP A 41 6.63 12.73 13.27
CA TRP A 41 6.45 13.77 14.27
C TRP A 41 4.98 14.18 14.21
N PHE A 42 4.20 13.76 15.20
CA PHE A 42 2.74 13.92 15.18
C PHE A 42 2.27 14.93 16.22
N ASP A 43 1.50 15.91 15.76
CA ASP A 43 0.74 16.86 16.58
C ASP A 43 -0.75 16.54 16.41
N ALA A 44 -1.36 16.01 17.47
CA ALA A 44 -2.75 15.56 17.44
C ALA A 44 -3.76 16.71 17.41
N ASP A 45 -3.39 17.82 18.06
CA ASP A 45 -4.22 19.03 18.14
C ASP A 45 -4.13 19.79 16.80
N GLU A 46 -2.91 19.98 16.29
CA GLU A 46 -2.62 20.72 15.06
C GLU A 46 -1.82 19.87 14.04
N PRO A 47 -2.48 18.94 13.30
CA PRO A 47 -1.80 18.05 12.35
C PRO A 47 -1.01 18.76 11.25
N SER A 48 -1.29 20.04 10.93
CA SER A 48 -0.49 20.78 9.95
C SER A 48 0.96 21.03 10.37
N ARG A 49 1.26 20.86 11.67
CA ARG A 49 2.62 20.90 12.23
C ARG A 49 3.30 19.52 12.25
N SER A 50 2.62 18.47 11.79
CA SER A 50 3.18 17.12 11.73
C SER A 50 4.10 16.95 10.51
N THR A 51 5.10 16.09 10.65
CA THR A 51 5.99 15.69 9.54
C THR A 51 6.26 14.20 9.57
N VAL A 52 6.62 13.63 8.43
CA VAL A 52 7.01 12.22 8.28
C VAL A 52 8.20 12.09 7.34
N GLU A 53 9.16 11.27 7.74
CA GLU A 53 10.33 10.88 6.95
C GLU A 53 10.43 9.36 6.95
N VAL A 54 10.53 8.76 5.76
CA VAL A 54 10.50 7.30 5.54
C VAL A 54 11.65 6.91 4.62
N GLU A 55 12.28 5.78 4.95
CA GLU A 55 13.17 5.05 4.06
C GLU A 55 12.63 3.62 3.86
N LEU A 56 12.76 3.12 2.64
CA LEU A 56 12.34 1.78 2.24
C LEU A 56 13.48 1.14 1.46
N SER A 57 13.95 -0.02 1.92
CA SER A 57 14.98 -0.79 1.24
C SER A 57 14.35 -1.56 0.08
N VAL A 58 14.84 -1.36 -1.13
CA VAL A 58 14.24 -1.87 -2.37
C VAL A 58 14.44 -3.37 -2.53
N ASP A 59 15.46 -3.94 -1.87
CA ASP A 59 15.74 -5.37 -1.79
C ASP A 59 14.67 -6.19 -1.04
N THR A 60 13.76 -5.53 -0.30
CA THR A 60 12.65 -6.19 0.40
C THR A 60 11.40 -6.37 -0.46
N LEU A 61 11.52 -6.10 -1.77
CA LEU A 61 10.49 -6.35 -2.77
C LEU A 61 10.08 -7.82 -2.77
N ASP A 62 8.78 -8.07 -2.70
CA ASP A 62 8.22 -9.40 -2.90
C ASP A 62 6.89 -9.37 -3.67
N LEU A 63 6.85 -10.05 -4.83
CA LEU A 63 5.67 -10.37 -5.63
C LEU A 63 5.22 -11.84 -5.44
N GLY A 64 5.88 -12.61 -4.58
CA GLY A 64 5.64 -14.05 -4.39
C GLY A 64 6.36 -14.94 -5.40
N ASP A 65 7.22 -14.38 -6.26
CA ASP A 65 8.00 -15.10 -7.27
C ASP A 65 9.40 -14.48 -7.44
N ALA A 66 10.43 -15.35 -7.47
CA ALA A 66 11.82 -14.91 -7.47
C ALA A 66 12.26 -14.28 -8.81
N GLU A 67 11.77 -14.77 -9.95
CA GLU A 67 12.13 -14.22 -11.27
C GLU A 67 11.50 -12.83 -11.46
N TRP A 68 10.27 -12.62 -10.97
CA TRP A 68 9.62 -11.31 -10.96
C TRP A 68 10.30 -10.33 -9.99
N ASN A 69 10.72 -10.78 -8.81
CA ASN A 69 11.49 -9.96 -7.87
C ASN A 69 12.83 -9.52 -8.51
N GLU A 70 13.58 -10.45 -9.11
CA GLU A 70 14.84 -10.14 -9.80
C GLU A 70 14.62 -9.24 -11.03
N ARG A 71 13.52 -9.43 -11.77
CA ARG A 71 13.14 -8.58 -12.89
C ARG A 71 12.89 -7.14 -12.46
N LEU A 72 12.09 -6.92 -11.42
CA LEU A 72 11.74 -5.56 -10.99
C LEU A 72 12.92 -4.86 -10.28
N ALA A 73 13.92 -5.59 -9.79
CA ALA A 73 15.18 -5.03 -9.30
C ALA A 73 16.06 -4.39 -10.40
N ARG A 74 15.91 -4.80 -11.67
CA ARG A 74 16.77 -4.36 -12.79
C ARG A 74 16.51 -2.89 -13.21
N LYS A 75 17.43 -2.35 -14.03
CA LYS A 75 17.48 -0.94 -14.45
C LYS A 75 16.24 -0.45 -15.23
N ASP A 76 15.52 -1.35 -15.88
CA ASP A 76 14.23 -1.11 -16.54
C ASP A 76 13.09 -0.79 -15.55
N PHE A 77 13.25 -1.15 -14.28
CA PHE A 77 12.31 -0.94 -13.18
C PHE A 77 13.00 -0.22 -12.01
N LEU A 78 13.10 -0.82 -10.82
CA LEU A 78 13.53 -0.12 -9.60
C LEU A 78 15.03 0.18 -9.54
N TRP A 79 15.85 -0.45 -10.40
CA TRP A 79 17.31 -0.24 -10.48
C TRP A 79 18.04 -0.35 -9.12
N SER A 80 17.67 -1.34 -8.31
CA SER A 80 18.04 -1.42 -6.89
C SER A 80 19.56 -1.53 -6.64
N ALA A 81 20.33 -2.01 -7.61
CA ALA A 81 21.79 -2.10 -7.52
C ALA A 81 22.49 -0.74 -7.37
N GLU A 82 21.96 0.32 -8.01
CA GLU A 82 22.48 1.69 -7.88
C GLU A 82 21.59 2.53 -6.94
N HIS A 83 20.31 2.17 -6.81
CA HIS A 83 19.32 2.87 -6.00
C HIS A 83 18.66 1.93 -4.98
N PRO A 84 19.40 1.46 -3.95
CA PRO A 84 18.91 0.46 -3.01
C PRO A 84 17.85 0.96 -2.03
N VAL A 85 17.60 2.27 -1.96
CA VAL A 85 16.68 2.89 -0.99
C VAL A 85 15.75 3.88 -1.69
N ALA A 86 14.44 3.68 -1.53
CA ALA A 86 13.41 4.68 -1.82
C ALA A 86 13.15 5.53 -0.57
N ARG A 87 12.83 6.81 -0.76
CA ARG A 87 12.71 7.80 0.33
C ARG A 87 11.46 8.63 0.18
N PHE A 88 10.72 8.86 1.26
CA PHE A 88 9.61 9.81 1.28
C PHE A 88 9.79 10.84 2.38
N ARG A 89 9.56 12.11 2.05
CA ARG A 89 9.64 13.23 3.01
C ARG A 89 8.46 14.16 2.83
N SER A 90 7.65 14.31 3.87
CA SER A 90 6.53 15.25 3.85
C SER A 90 7.00 16.70 3.71
N THR A 91 6.31 17.47 2.87
CA THR A 91 6.44 18.93 2.75
C THR A 91 5.29 19.66 3.44
N ARG A 92 4.11 19.04 3.55
CA ARG A 92 2.90 19.62 4.16
C ARG A 92 1.93 18.52 4.59
N VAL A 93 1.29 18.69 5.74
CA VAL A 93 0.18 17.86 6.20
C VAL A 93 -1.08 18.73 6.27
N GLU A 94 -2.20 18.21 5.78
CA GLU A 94 -3.52 18.85 5.85
C GLU A 94 -4.51 17.97 6.61
N ARG A 95 -5.40 18.58 7.39
CA ARG A 95 -6.55 17.88 7.98
C ARG A 95 -7.65 17.76 6.91
N ALA A 96 -7.93 16.53 6.48
CA ALA A 96 -8.99 16.22 5.51
C ALA A 96 -10.29 15.72 6.16
N GLY A 97 -10.27 15.46 7.48
CA GLY A 97 -11.43 15.07 8.28
C GLY A 97 -11.07 14.90 9.75
N ALA A 98 -11.91 14.21 10.52
CA ALA A 98 -11.65 13.94 11.94
C ALA A 98 -10.38 13.07 12.13
N GLN A 99 -10.29 11.97 11.37
CA GLN A 99 -9.13 11.06 11.32
C GLN A 99 -8.41 11.09 9.97
N ALA A 100 -8.99 11.70 8.94
CA ALA A 100 -8.40 11.78 7.60
C ALA A 100 -7.41 12.94 7.48
N LEU A 101 -6.28 12.69 6.83
CA LEU A 101 -5.18 13.61 6.57
C LEU A 101 -4.78 13.51 5.09
N ARG A 102 -4.27 14.61 4.52
CA ARG A 102 -3.47 14.57 3.28
C ARG A 102 -2.04 14.89 3.60
N VAL A 103 -1.14 13.99 3.23
CA VAL A 103 0.30 14.15 3.43
C VAL A 103 0.94 14.39 2.06
N HIS A 104 1.26 15.65 1.79
CA HIS A 104 2.05 16.05 0.63
C HIS A 104 3.52 15.81 0.94
N GLY A 105 4.27 15.31 -0.03
CA GLY A 105 5.72 15.14 0.13
C GLY A 105 6.42 14.74 -1.16
N VAL A 106 7.75 14.76 -1.09
CA VAL A 106 8.60 14.29 -2.18
C VAL A 106 8.86 12.80 -1.98
N LEU A 107 8.54 12.00 -3.00
CA LEU A 107 8.91 10.60 -3.11
C LEU A 107 10.11 10.50 -4.06
N SER A 108 11.23 9.98 -3.55
CA SER A 108 12.42 9.65 -4.31
C SER A 108 12.48 8.15 -4.55
N VAL A 109 12.48 7.75 -5.82
CA VAL A 109 12.62 6.36 -6.27
C VAL A 109 13.54 6.36 -7.49
N ARG A 110 14.53 5.47 -7.49
CA ARG A 110 15.65 5.49 -8.44
C ARG A 110 16.38 6.85 -8.41
N ASP A 111 16.52 7.46 -9.58
CA ASP A 111 17.11 8.73 -9.94
C ASP A 111 16.10 9.89 -10.02
N ALA A 112 14.83 9.66 -9.66
CA ALA A 112 13.75 10.63 -9.78
C ALA A 112 13.15 11.04 -8.42
N GLU A 113 12.87 12.33 -8.28
CA GLU A 113 12.10 12.91 -7.17
C GLU A 113 10.77 13.46 -7.71
N VAL A 114 9.66 13.04 -7.11
CA VAL A 114 8.30 13.36 -7.59
C VAL A 114 7.44 13.80 -6.40
N ASP A 115 6.72 14.91 -6.56
CA ASP A 115 5.70 15.33 -5.59
C ASP A 115 4.52 14.35 -5.61
N VAL A 116 4.18 13.82 -4.44
CA VAL A 116 3.04 12.91 -4.24
C VAL A 116 2.15 13.36 -3.09
N VAL A 117 0.90 12.92 -3.12
CA VAL A 117 -0.05 13.10 -2.02
C VAL A 117 -0.50 11.73 -1.54
N LEU A 118 -0.32 11.46 -0.25
CA LEU A 118 -0.83 10.28 0.43
C LEU A 118 -2.09 10.68 1.20
N ASP A 119 -3.24 10.13 0.81
CA ASP A 119 -4.46 10.19 1.62
C ASP A 119 -4.28 9.21 2.79
N ALA A 120 -4.23 9.71 4.01
CA ALA A 120 -3.93 8.94 5.22
C ALA A 120 -5.08 8.98 6.23
N THR A 121 -5.28 7.90 6.97
CA THR A 121 -6.26 7.78 8.06
C THR A 121 -5.55 7.42 9.35
N LEU A 122 -5.74 8.23 10.40
CA LEU A 122 -5.33 7.88 11.76
C LEU A 122 -6.25 6.81 12.33
N ASN A 123 -5.79 5.57 12.37
CA ASN A 123 -6.56 4.44 12.87
C ASN A 123 -6.68 4.48 14.39
N ARG A 124 -5.56 4.73 15.08
CA ARG A 124 -5.52 4.79 16.55
C ARG A 124 -4.28 5.54 17.05
N ALA A 125 -4.42 6.22 18.20
CA ALA A 125 -3.31 6.74 19.00
C ALA A 125 -3.56 6.38 20.47
N ALA A 126 -2.80 5.44 21.04
CA ALA A 126 -3.04 4.90 22.39
C ALA A 126 -1.79 4.20 22.97
N ARG A 127 -1.85 3.75 24.24
CA ARG A 127 -0.91 2.73 24.72
C ARG A 127 -1.25 1.38 24.06
N HIS A 128 -0.25 0.69 23.51
CA HIS A 128 -0.41 -0.61 22.86
C HIS A 128 -0.68 -1.71 23.90
N PRO A 129 -1.68 -2.61 23.71
CA PRO A 129 -2.18 -3.48 24.78
C PRO A 129 -1.16 -4.49 25.32
N LEU A 130 -0.19 -4.94 24.51
CA LEU A 130 0.81 -5.93 24.93
C LEU A 130 2.13 -5.32 25.42
N THR A 131 2.47 -4.12 24.97
CA THR A 131 3.80 -3.50 25.22
C THR A 131 3.73 -2.24 26.08
N LEU A 132 2.51 -1.74 26.34
CA LEU A 132 2.17 -0.53 27.10
C LEU A 132 2.80 0.79 26.62
N ARG A 133 3.64 0.74 25.57
CA ARG A 133 4.24 1.89 24.88
C ARG A 133 3.15 2.68 24.15
N ARG A 134 3.32 4.00 24.06
CA ARG A 134 2.46 4.86 23.23
C ARG A 134 2.74 4.57 21.75
N THR A 135 1.72 4.15 21.02
CA THR A 135 1.76 3.78 19.60
C THR A 135 0.70 4.56 18.84
N ILE A 136 1.03 4.97 17.61
CA ILE A 136 0.10 5.50 16.62
C ILE A 136 0.08 4.58 15.41
N GLY A 137 -1.10 4.39 14.81
CA GLY A 137 -1.30 3.55 13.64
C GLY A 137 -2.03 4.30 12.54
N PHE A 138 -1.56 4.15 11.29
CA PHE A 138 -2.15 4.79 10.11
C PHE A 138 -2.31 3.81 8.95
N SER A 139 -3.39 3.99 8.19
CA SER A 139 -3.51 3.48 6.81
C SER A 139 -3.28 4.64 5.85
N GLY A 140 -2.62 4.41 4.71
CA GLY A 140 -2.34 5.40 3.68
C GLY A 140 -2.54 4.85 2.28
N GLN A 141 -2.97 5.70 1.35
CA GLN A 141 -3.13 5.36 -0.06
C GLN A 141 -2.64 6.49 -0.97
N ALA A 142 -1.98 6.13 -2.06
CA ALA A 142 -1.60 7.05 -3.14
C ALA A 142 -1.70 6.34 -4.49
N THR A 143 -1.89 7.08 -5.57
CA THR A 143 -1.81 6.57 -6.95
C THR A 143 -0.62 7.23 -7.63
N LEU A 144 0.28 6.42 -8.20
CA LEU A 144 1.54 6.84 -8.78
C LEU A 144 1.59 6.53 -10.29
N SER A 145 2.33 7.35 -11.05
CA SER A 145 2.77 6.99 -12.41
C SER A 145 4.19 6.43 -12.33
N ARG A 146 4.40 5.19 -12.78
CA ARG A 146 5.76 4.61 -12.81
C ARG A 146 6.66 5.28 -13.86
N ALA A 147 6.09 5.82 -14.94
CA ALA A 147 6.83 6.59 -15.94
C ALA A 147 7.36 7.92 -15.38
N ALA A 148 6.72 8.53 -14.37
CA ALA A 148 7.26 9.70 -13.67
C ALA A 148 8.60 9.40 -12.97
N PHE A 149 8.81 8.14 -12.55
CA PHE A 149 10.07 7.63 -12.02
C PHE A 149 10.97 6.98 -13.08
N GLY A 150 10.75 7.26 -14.38
CA GLY A 150 11.56 6.73 -15.48
C GLY A 150 11.36 5.24 -15.81
N MET A 151 10.53 4.51 -15.06
CA MET A 151 10.23 3.09 -15.29
C MET A 151 9.32 2.93 -16.51
N THR A 152 9.90 2.99 -17.69
CA THR A 152 9.16 3.13 -18.96
C THR A 152 9.07 1.83 -19.78
N SER A 153 9.63 0.72 -19.30
CA SER A 153 9.54 -0.58 -19.96
C SER A 153 8.11 -1.12 -20.00
N TRP A 154 7.82 -1.96 -20.99
CA TRP A 154 6.59 -2.76 -21.08
C TRP A 154 5.25 -1.99 -20.99
N LYS A 155 5.17 -0.76 -21.50
CA LYS A 155 3.96 0.09 -21.46
C LYS A 155 2.67 -0.54 -22.01
N ARG A 156 2.77 -1.62 -22.80
CA ARG A 156 1.63 -2.38 -23.34
C ARG A 156 1.19 -3.56 -22.46
N LEU A 157 2.02 -3.99 -21.52
CA LEU A 157 1.79 -5.15 -20.65
C LEU A 157 1.64 -4.76 -19.19
N VAL A 158 2.29 -3.71 -18.72
CA VAL A 158 2.14 -3.20 -17.35
C VAL A 158 1.59 -1.78 -17.42
N ALA A 159 0.49 -1.51 -16.71
CA ALA A 159 -0.13 -0.20 -16.61
C ALA A 159 0.89 0.84 -16.12
N ASP A 160 0.70 2.12 -16.49
CA ASP A 160 1.53 3.19 -15.93
C ASP A 160 1.10 3.55 -14.50
N GLU A 161 -0.20 3.44 -14.24
CA GLU A 161 -0.81 3.63 -12.93
C GLU A 161 -0.42 2.48 -11.98
N VAL A 162 0.09 2.86 -10.81
CA VAL A 162 0.40 1.97 -9.69
C VAL A 162 -0.35 2.49 -8.47
N LEU A 163 -1.27 1.69 -7.92
CA LEU A 163 -1.92 2.00 -6.65
C LEU A 163 -0.99 1.54 -5.52
N LEU A 164 -0.69 2.46 -4.60
CA LEU A 164 0.10 2.22 -3.39
C LEU A 164 -0.83 2.19 -2.18
N ARG A 165 -0.64 1.21 -1.30
CA ARG A 165 -1.26 1.17 0.04
C ARG A 165 -0.17 0.98 1.09
N VAL A 166 -0.30 1.65 2.22
CA VAL A 166 0.66 1.60 3.32
C VAL A 166 -0.11 1.40 4.62
N GLU A 167 0.30 0.42 5.41
CA GLU A 167 -0.15 0.25 6.79
C GLU A 167 1.07 0.47 7.69
N VAL A 168 0.94 1.33 8.71
CA VAL A 168 2.03 1.76 9.59
C VAL A 168 1.62 1.62 11.04
N GLU A 169 2.48 1.02 11.86
CA GLU A 169 2.52 1.30 13.30
C GLU A 169 3.83 2.01 13.65
N ALA A 170 3.75 3.05 14.47
CA ALA A 170 4.90 3.80 14.95
C ALA A 170 4.81 3.99 16.48
N ARG A 171 5.92 3.74 17.18
CA ARG A 171 6.00 3.73 18.65
C ARG A 171 6.83 4.89 19.16
N ARG A 172 6.39 5.54 20.22
CA ARG A 172 7.20 6.56 20.91
C ARG A 172 8.42 5.88 21.53
N LYS A 173 9.57 6.54 21.48
CA LYS A 173 10.73 6.16 22.28
C LYS A 173 10.43 6.39 23.76
N ARG A 174 10.96 5.52 24.63
CA ARG A 174 10.92 5.70 26.10
C ARG A 174 11.78 6.91 26.49
N GLY A 175 11.31 7.72 27.43
CA GLY A 175 11.95 8.93 27.94
C GLY A 175 11.52 10.24 27.27
N ASP A 176 10.81 10.21 26.14
CA ASP A 176 10.57 11.40 25.30
C ASP A 176 9.37 12.28 25.75
N GLY A 177 8.95 12.26 27.02
CA GLY A 177 7.96 13.22 27.54
C GLY A 177 7.50 13.07 29.01
N PRO A 178 6.69 14.03 29.50
CA PRO A 178 6.33 14.15 30.92
C PRO A 178 5.38 13.07 31.43
N ASP A 179 4.57 12.47 30.54
CA ASP A 179 3.67 11.36 30.85
C ASP A 179 4.27 9.99 30.48
N ASP A 180 5.60 9.90 30.38
CA ASP A 180 6.31 8.62 30.31
C ASP A 180 6.54 8.14 31.73
N ASP A 181 5.45 7.69 32.37
CA ASP A 181 5.53 6.89 33.59
C ASP A 181 6.54 5.78 33.32
N GLY A 182 7.63 5.79 34.10
CA GLY A 182 8.77 4.89 33.92
C GLY A 182 8.39 3.46 34.28
N ASP A 183 7.63 2.80 33.40
CA ASP A 183 7.30 1.39 33.47
C ASP A 183 8.57 0.57 33.25
N GLU A 184 9.37 0.45 34.30
CA GLU A 184 10.38 -0.59 34.50
C GLU A 184 9.69 -1.95 34.45
N ALA A 185 9.39 -2.40 33.23
CA ALA A 185 9.26 -3.81 32.93
C ALA A 185 10.66 -4.41 33.12
N SER A 186 10.89 -4.88 34.35
CA SER A 186 12.09 -5.60 34.79
C SER A 186 12.49 -6.66 33.76
N GLU A 187 13.67 -6.53 33.16
CA GLU A 187 14.31 -7.59 32.37
C GLU A 187 14.94 -8.66 33.28
N ASP A 188 14.19 -9.14 34.27
CA ASP A 188 14.52 -10.35 35.03
C ASP A 188 13.72 -11.53 34.44
N GLY A 189 14.20 -12.03 33.30
CA GLY A 189 13.89 -13.39 32.87
C GLY A 189 14.53 -14.38 33.87
N PRO A 190 13.88 -15.52 34.17
CA PRO A 190 14.40 -16.45 35.16
C PRO A 190 15.77 -16.97 34.72
N ALA A 191 16.75 -16.88 35.63
CA ALA A 191 18.11 -17.35 35.40
C ALA A 191 18.09 -18.80 34.89
N GLN A 192 18.77 -19.07 33.78
CA GLN A 192 19.02 -20.44 33.35
C GLN A 192 19.97 -21.09 34.37
N THR A 193 19.43 -22.03 35.14
CA THR A 193 20.22 -22.87 36.02
C THR A 193 21.08 -23.80 35.18
N ASP A 194 22.40 -23.70 35.37
CA ASP A 194 23.38 -24.64 34.83
C ASP A 194 23.09 -26.06 35.31
N THR A 195 22.70 -26.94 34.38
CA THR A 195 22.70 -28.39 34.55
C THR A 195 23.66 -29.03 33.55
N THR A 196 24.93 -29.03 33.92
CA THR A 196 25.92 -29.98 33.42
C THR A 196 25.45 -31.42 33.64
N GLU A 197 25.16 -32.19 32.57
CA GLU A 197 25.42 -33.63 32.56
C GLU A 197 25.49 -34.28 31.15
N ASN A 198 26.57 -35.04 30.95
CA ASN A 198 26.76 -36.18 30.03
C ASN A 198 26.18 -36.18 28.59
N ARG A 199 27.10 -36.12 27.61
CA ARG A 199 26.98 -36.82 26.32
C ARG A 199 28.20 -37.74 26.11
N PRO A 200 28.03 -39.03 25.76
CA PRO A 200 29.15 -39.89 25.42
C PRO A 200 29.70 -39.56 24.02
N ALA A 201 30.99 -39.82 23.82
CA ALA A 201 31.69 -39.58 22.57
C ALA A 201 31.63 -40.79 21.61
N LEU A 202 31.44 -40.50 20.32
CA LEU A 202 31.82 -41.32 19.17
C LEU A 202 32.34 -40.31 18.13
N ASP A 203 33.65 -40.11 18.06
CA ASP A 203 34.63 -40.90 17.29
C ASP A 203 34.67 -40.46 15.81
N GLN A 204 35.85 -40.02 15.37
CA GLN A 204 36.14 -39.57 14.01
C GLN A 204 37.14 -40.53 13.38
N THR A 205 36.79 -41.07 12.21
CA THR A 205 37.78 -41.64 11.29
C THR A 205 37.61 -41.02 9.90
N ALA A 206 38.74 -40.76 9.24
CA ALA A 206 38.81 -40.08 7.95
C ALA A 206 39.60 -40.93 6.95
N ALA A 207 39.15 -40.95 5.69
CA ALA A 207 39.80 -41.46 4.46
C ALA A 207 38.70 -41.66 3.38
N ASP A 208 38.91 -41.60 2.07
CA ASP A 208 39.96 -40.99 1.23
C ASP A 208 39.46 -41.00 -0.25
N ALA A 209 40.08 -40.19 -1.12
CA ALA A 209 40.28 -40.34 -2.57
C ALA A 209 39.12 -40.44 -3.62
N SER A 210 39.44 -39.82 -4.77
CA SER A 210 39.01 -40.10 -6.17
C SER A 210 37.56 -39.74 -6.59
N VAL A 211 37.32 -38.79 -7.51
CA VAL A 211 37.69 -38.65 -8.96
C VAL A 211 36.86 -39.53 -9.90
N THR A 212 35.93 -38.90 -10.64
CA THR A 212 35.94 -38.83 -12.13
C THR A 212 34.87 -37.87 -12.67
N ASP A 213 35.28 -37.08 -13.67
CA ASP A 213 34.42 -36.43 -14.69
C ASP A 213 34.05 -37.46 -15.77
N PRO A 214 32.91 -37.35 -16.46
CA PRO A 214 33.05 -37.09 -17.90
C PRO A 214 32.04 -36.11 -18.52
N SER A 215 32.54 -35.43 -19.55
CA SER A 215 31.92 -34.37 -20.35
C SER A 215 30.92 -34.80 -21.43
N ALA A 216 30.10 -33.81 -21.84
CA ALA A 216 29.76 -33.43 -23.23
C ALA A 216 28.42 -33.84 -23.89
N THR A 217 28.09 -33.06 -24.93
CA THR A 217 26.92 -33.08 -25.86
C THR A 217 25.60 -32.61 -25.21
N ASP A 218 24.93 -31.52 -25.62
CA ASP A 218 24.59 -30.98 -26.95
C ASP A 218 23.66 -31.88 -27.77
N GLU A 219 22.36 -31.59 -27.75
CA GLU A 219 21.45 -31.67 -28.91
C GLU A 219 20.24 -30.76 -28.69
N SER A 220 19.88 -30.01 -29.73
CA SER A 220 18.55 -29.41 -29.89
C SER A 220 17.53 -30.44 -30.39
N VAL A 221 16.23 -30.29 -30.10
CA VAL A 221 15.12 -30.35 -31.08
C VAL A 221 13.72 -30.37 -30.43
N ALA A 222 12.81 -29.57 -31.02
CA ALA A 222 11.35 -29.63 -31.10
C ALA A 222 10.43 -30.07 -29.93
N SER A 223 9.33 -29.32 -29.81
CA SER A 223 8.07 -29.74 -29.18
C SER A 223 7.43 -30.95 -29.87
N PRO A 224 6.57 -31.70 -29.16
CA PRO A 224 5.38 -32.30 -29.76
C PRO A 224 4.07 -31.73 -29.20
N SER A 225 2.99 -32.06 -29.89
CA SER A 225 1.65 -31.47 -29.81
C SER A 225 0.70 -32.11 -28.78
N VAL A 226 -0.42 -31.41 -28.56
CA VAL A 226 -1.64 -31.80 -27.84
C VAL A 226 -2.12 -33.23 -28.13
N GLY A 227 -2.66 -33.89 -27.10
CA GLY A 227 -3.53 -35.07 -27.20
C GLY A 227 -4.35 -35.29 -25.93
N ASP A 228 -5.67 -35.44 -26.07
CA ASP A 228 -6.66 -35.73 -25.01
C ASP A 228 -6.40 -37.10 -24.33
N THR A 229 -6.88 -37.40 -23.11
CA THR A 229 -8.30 -37.42 -22.70
C THR A 229 -8.53 -37.39 -21.18
N VAL A 230 -9.78 -37.07 -20.84
CA VAL A 230 -10.34 -36.76 -19.50
C VAL A 230 -10.92 -38.01 -18.82
N ASN A 231 -10.97 -38.06 -17.47
CA ASN A 231 -12.20 -38.36 -16.68
C ASN A 231 -11.98 -38.48 -15.16
N VAL A 232 -12.74 -37.68 -14.41
CA VAL A 232 -13.49 -38.16 -13.23
C VAL A 232 -14.93 -37.68 -13.35
N ASP A 233 -15.85 -38.57 -12.98
CA ASP A 233 -17.29 -38.54 -13.29
C ASP A 233 -18.10 -37.75 -12.25
N ALA A 234 -19.13 -37.03 -12.70
CA ALA A 234 -20.15 -36.40 -11.87
C ALA A 234 -21.49 -36.19 -12.63
N THR A 235 -22.14 -37.29 -13.01
CA THR A 235 -23.60 -37.33 -13.24
C THR A 235 -24.40 -36.79 -12.01
N LYS A 236 -25.61 -36.20 -12.10
CA LYS A 236 -26.52 -35.83 -13.21
C LYS A 236 -27.75 -35.02 -12.69
N ALA A 237 -28.14 -33.95 -13.41
CA ALA A 237 -29.49 -33.29 -13.46
C ALA A 237 -30.07 -32.72 -12.14
N VAL A 238 -31.00 -31.73 -12.10
CA VAL A 238 -32.22 -31.47 -12.91
C VAL A 238 -32.45 -29.96 -13.18
N ARG A 239 -33.27 -29.63 -14.19
CA ARG A 239 -33.63 -28.28 -14.66
C ARG A 239 -34.86 -27.66 -13.95
N ALA A 240 -34.97 -26.33 -14.08
CA ALA A 240 -36.19 -25.49 -14.03
C ALA A 240 -36.85 -25.37 -12.63
N ASP A 241 -37.27 -24.19 -12.13
CA ASP A 241 -37.97 -23.06 -12.77
C ASP A 241 -37.57 -21.69 -12.17
N ASP A 242 -37.79 -20.62 -12.94
CA ASP A 242 -37.84 -19.21 -12.49
C ASP A 242 -39.29 -18.86 -12.12
N PRO A 243 -39.52 -18.26 -10.93
CA PRO A 243 -40.28 -17.01 -10.98
C PRO A 243 -39.78 -15.92 -10.02
N SER A 244 -39.49 -14.76 -10.61
CA SER A 244 -39.38 -13.46 -9.93
C SER A 244 -40.59 -13.15 -9.02
N PRO A 245 -40.38 -12.57 -7.82
CA PRO A 245 -41.48 -12.08 -6.99
C PRO A 245 -42.08 -10.78 -7.56
N ARG A 246 -43.39 -10.78 -7.83
CA ARG A 246 -44.14 -9.56 -8.19
C ARG A 246 -44.25 -8.63 -6.97
N ASN A 247 -44.05 -7.33 -7.19
CA ASN A 247 -44.58 -6.30 -6.31
C ASN A 247 -46.11 -6.19 -6.53
N THR A 248 -46.89 -6.29 -5.46
CA THR A 248 -48.34 -6.07 -5.48
C THR A 248 -48.76 -5.22 -4.28
N ASN A 249 -49.14 -3.96 -4.52
CA ASN A 249 -50.11 -3.24 -3.70
C ASN A 249 -50.73 -2.06 -4.48
N GLY A 250 -52.03 -2.18 -4.73
CA GLY A 250 -52.95 -1.21 -5.33
C GLY A 250 -54.35 -1.86 -5.34
N PRO A 251 -55.39 -1.15 -4.88
CA PRO A 251 -56.33 -0.53 -5.82
C PRO A 251 -56.82 0.86 -5.32
N ASP A 252 -56.80 1.92 -6.14
CA ASP A 252 -57.81 2.40 -7.11
C ASP A 252 -58.74 3.51 -6.58
N ALA A 253 -58.73 4.66 -7.26
CA ALA A 253 -59.91 5.48 -7.58
C ALA A 253 -59.57 6.55 -8.67
N GLN A 254 -60.34 6.55 -9.76
CA GLN A 254 -60.29 7.51 -10.90
C GLN A 254 -60.82 8.90 -10.45
N THR A 255 -60.53 10.09 -11.02
CA THR A 255 -60.47 10.61 -12.43
C THR A 255 -59.70 11.96 -12.44
N GLY A 256 -59.39 12.67 -13.53
CA GLY A 256 -59.47 12.37 -14.98
C GLY A 256 -59.58 13.63 -15.89
N ASN A 257 -58.58 13.84 -16.78
CA ASN A 257 -58.53 14.76 -17.95
C ASN A 257 -58.57 16.30 -17.79
N GLY A 258 -57.65 16.99 -18.49
CA GLY A 258 -57.74 18.43 -18.80
C GLY A 258 -56.46 19.11 -19.31
N THR A 259 -56.19 19.05 -20.62
CA THR A 259 -55.05 19.74 -21.30
C THR A 259 -55.56 20.96 -22.13
N PRO A 260 -54.69 21.78 -22.75
CA PRO A 260 -54.17 23.06 -22.25
C PRO A 260 -54.76 24.30 -22.97
N VAL A 261 -54.33 25.50 -22.57
CA VAL A 261 -54.45 26.73 -23.39
C VAL A 261 -53.15 27.53 -23.40
N SER A 262 -52.80 28.04 -24.59
CA SER A 262 -51.62 28.89 -24.84
C SER A 262 -52.00 30.37 -24.86
N ALA A 263 -51.02 31.28 -24.65
CA ALA A 263 -50.51 32.21 -25.68
C ALA A 263 -50.01 33.58 -25.16
N VAL A 264 -48.90 34.06 -25.77
CA VAL A 264 -48.62 35.48 -26.17
C VAL A 264 -48.27 36.52 -25.07
N ARG A 265 -47.34 37.50 -25.22
CA ARG A 265 -46.20 37.77 -26.17
C ARG A 265 -45.51 39.12 -25.76
N THR A 266 -44.23 39.35 -26.10
CA THR A 266 -43.50 40.67 -26.25
C THR A 266 -43.40 41.62 -25.04
N GLY A 267 -42.37 42.47 -24.84
CA GLY A 267 -41.10 42.71 -25.58
C GLY A 267 -40.40 44.03 -25.14
N ASP A 268 -39.13 44.21 -25.53
CA ASP A 268 -38.32 45.46 -25.65
C ASP A 268 -37.80 46.26 -24.42
N GLU A 269 -36.85 47.17 -24.71
CA GLU A 269 -35.66 47.57 -23.90
C GLU A 269 -35.62 49.11 -23.51
N PRO A 270 -34.50 49.87 -23.32
CA PRO A 270 -34.19 50.63 -22.08
C PRO A 270 -33.99 52.18 -22.32
N PRO A 271 -32.97 52.94 -21.80
CA PRO A 271 -32.31 53.11 -20.47
C PRO A 271 -32.32 54.61 -19.96
N SER A 272 -31.38 54.98 -19.04
CA SER A 272 -30.75 56.32 -18.76
C SER A 272 -31.06 57.04 -17.41
N PRO A 273 -30.21 57.97 -16.89
CA PRO A 273 -28.75 58.20 -17.07
C PRO A 273 -27.92 58.54 -15.77
N GLU A 274 -26.57 58.53 -15.93
CA GLU A 274 -25.43 59.38 -15.42
C GLU A 274 -25.61 60.52 -14.36
N PRO A 275 -24.53 61.07 -13.70
CA PRO A 275 -23.21 61.47 -14.30
C PRO A 275 -21.93 61.43 -13.41
N GLU A 276 -20.87 62.15 -13.87
CA GLU A 276 -19.60 62.62 -13.23
C GLU A 276 -18.30 61.82 -13.53
N ASP A 277 -17.14 62.42 -13.87
CA ASP A 277 -16.82 63.79 -14.33
C ASP A 277 -15.46 63.80 -15.12
N HIS A 278 -15.16 64.90 -15.83
CA HIS A 278 -13.98 65.14 -16.68
C HIS A 278 -12.74 65.66 -15.88
N PRO A 279 -11.49 65.55 -16.39
CA PRO A 279 -10.97 66.38 -17.50
C PRO A 279 -10.38 65.58 -18.67
#